data_AF-A0A223PLI3-F1
#
_entry.id   AF-A0A223PLI3-F1
#
_cell.length_a   1.000
_cell.length_b   1.000
_cell.length_c   1.000
_cell.angle_alpha   90.00
_cell.angle_beta   90.00
_cell.angle_gamma   90.00
#
_symmetry.space_group_name_H-M   'P 1'
#
loop_
_entity.id
_entity.type
_entity.pdbx_description
1 polymer ?
#
loop_
_entity_poly.entity_id
_entity_poly.type
_entity_poly.pdbx_seq_one_letter_code
_entity_poly.pdbx_strand_id
1 'polypeptide(L)' 'MFMFSVFTSLLIYFAGVYVFSSKRKHLLMVLLSLEYIVLSLFMLIIIFLIEFDYDYFFLFFFWFFSVCEGAL' A
#
# COMPACT_ATOMS: atom_id res chain seq x y z
N MET A 1 -14.57 5.40 -13.57
CA MET A 1 -13.10 5.30 -13.52
C MET A 1 -12.60 4.98 -12.11
N PHE A 2 -13.04 5.73 -11.10
CA PHE A 2 -12.78 5.45 -9.68
C PHE A 2 -13.12 4.02 -9.21
N MET A 3 -14.30 3.50 -9.54
CA MET A 3 -14.67 2.12 -9.20
C MET A 3 -13.70 1.06 -9.75
N PHE A 4 -13.13 1.29 -10.95
CA PHE A 4 -12.13 0.38 -11.51
C PHE A 4 -10.80 0.47 -10.77
N SER A 5 -10.36 1.67 -10.39
CA SER A 5 -9.11 1.87 -9.63
C SER A 5 -9.19 1.35 -8.19
N VAL A 6 -10.37 1.42 -7.56
CA VAL A 6 -10.62 0.79 -6.25
C VAL A 6 -10.54 -0.73 -6.39
N PHE A 7 -11.14 -1.30 -7.44
CA PHE A 7 -11.08 -2.74 -7.67
C PHE A 7 -9.64 -3.23 -7.92
N THR A 8 -8.85 -2.52 -8.73
CA THR A 8 -7.45 -2.91 -9.00
C THR A 8 -6.58 -2.79 -7.75
N SER A 9 -6.74 -1.74 -6.95
CA SER A 9 -5.98 -1.58 -5.70
C SER A 9 -6.33 -2.66 -4.66
N LEU A 10 -7.59 -3.06 -4.55
CA LEU A 10 -8.00 -4.20 -3.71
C LEU A 10 -7.36 -5.51 -4.17
N LEU A 11 -7.33 -5.80 -5.48
CA LEU A 11 -6.68 -7.01 -6.00
C LEU A 11 -5.19 -7.05 -5.67
N ILE A 12 -4.49 -5.92 -5.83
CA ILE A 12 -3.07 -5.76 -5.50
C ILE A 12 -2.85 -5.98 -3.99
N TYR A 13 -3.72 -5.42 -3.15
CA TYR A 13 -3.64 -5.62 -1.70
C TYR A 13 -3.79 -7.10 -1.32
N PHE A 14 -4.82 -7.79 -1.82
CA PHE A 14 -5.04 -9.21 -1.53
C PHE A 14 -3.91 -10.09 -2.05
N ALA A 15 -3.35 -9.79 -3.22
CA ALA A 15 -2.18 -10.48 -3.75
C ALA A 15 -0.94 -10.28 -2.85
N GLY A 16 -0.72 -9.06 -2.36
CA GLY A 16 0.37 -8.75 -1.43
C GLY A 16 0.25 -9.50 -0.11
N VAL A 17 -0.94 -9.52 0.49
CA VAL A 17 -1.22 -10.25 1.73
C VAL A 17 -1.03 -11.76 1.54
N TYR A 18 -1.45 -12.30 0.39
CA TYR A 18 -1.24 -13.71 0.07
C TYR A 18 0.25 -14.07 -0.02
N VAL A 19 1.06 -13.22 -0.65
CA VAL A 19 2.51 -13.40 -0.74
C VAL A 19 3.17 -13.29 0.63
N PHE A 20 2.73 -12.34 1.47
CA PHE A 20 3.23 -12.19 2.85
C PHE A 20 2.88 -13.39 3.74
N SER A 21 1.68 -13.96 3.59
CA SER A 21 1.27 -15.17 4.31
C SER A 21 2.05 -16.42 3.87
N SER A 22 2.64 -16.42 2.68
CA SER A 22 3.43 -17.54 2.19
C SER A 22 4.75 -17.63 2.97
N LYS A 23 4.97 -18.74 3.68
CA LYS A 23 6.21 -19.00 4.42
C LYS A 23 7.40 -19.10 3.44
N ARG A 24 8.04 -17.98 3.13
CA ARG A 24 9.29 -17.88 2.35
C ARG A 24 10.48 -17.80 3.32
N LYS A 25 11.59 -18.45 2.97
CA LYS A 25 12.80 -18.54 3.81
C LYS A 25 13.64 -17.26 3.83
N HIS A 26 13.48 -16.39 2.83
CA HIS A 26 14.29 -15.17 2.69
C HIS A 26 13.56 -13.96 3.24
N LEU A 27 14.13 -13.34 4.28
CA LEU A 27 13.59 -12.17 4.97
C LEU A 27 13.40 -10.96 4.03
N LEU A 28 14.28 -10.81 3.03
CA LEU A 28 14.21 -9.74 2.04
C LEU A 28 12.96 -9.82 1.14
N MET A 29 12.48 -11.03 0.85
CA MET A 29 11.24 -11.22 0.08
C MET A 29 10.00 -10.88 0.92
N VAL A 30 10.10 -10.99 2.23
CA VAL A 30 9.02 -10.62 3.16
C VAL A 30 8.94 -9.09 3.27
N LEU A 31 10.07 -8.40 3.40
CA LEU A 31 10.14 -6.93 3.39
C LEU A 31 9.59 -6.34 2.09
N LEU A 32 9.99 -6.88 0.93
CA LEU A 32 9.47 -6.43 -0.37
C LEU A 32 7.94 -6.63 -0.49
N SER A 33 7.41 -7.71 0.08
CA SER A 33 5.96 -7.94 0.10
C SER A 33 5.21 -6.95 1.01
N LEU A 34 5.86 -6.47 2.07
CA LEU A 34 5.28 -5.49 2.98
C LEU A 34 5.26 -4.09 2.35
N GLU A 35 6.33 -3.68 1.67
CA GLU A 35 6.36 -2.45 0.87
C GLU A 35 5.29 -2.46 -0.23
N TYR A 36 5.06 -3.61 -0.87
CA TYR A 36 4.00 -3.76 -1.86
C TYR A 36 2.59 -3.57 -1.27
N ILE A 37 2.35 -4.07 -0.04
CA ILE A 37 1.09 -3.85 0.68
C ILE A 37 0.91 -2.37 1.01
N VAL A 38 1.94 -1.69 1.52
CA VAL A 38 1.91 -0.26 1.82
C VAL A 38 1.58 0.56 0.57
N LEU A 39 2.20 0.26 -0.58
CA LEU A 39 1.91 0.95 -1.83
C LEU A 39 0.45 0.80 -2.27
N SER A 40 -0.14 -0.38 -2.09
CA SER A 40 -1.56 -0.60 -2.41
C SER A 40 -2.50 0.21 -1.51
N LEU A 41 -2.14 0.36 -0.22
CA LEU A 41 -2.87 1.21 0.73
C LEU A 41 -2.72 2.69 0.40
N PHE A 42 -1.52 3.13 -0.01
CA PHE A 42 -1.29 4.50 -0.46
C PHE A 42 -2.20 4.88 -1.64
N MET A 43 -2.33 3.99 -2.63
CA MET A 43 -3.21 4.19 -3.77
C MET A 43 -4.69 4.29 -3.36
N LEU A 44 -5.14 3.49 -2.39
CA LEU A 44 -6.51 3.57 -1.85
C LEU A 44 -6.77 4.91 -1.14
N ILE A 45 -5.81 5.41 -0.35
CA ILE A 45 -5.93 6.68 0.37
C ILE A 45 -5.95 7.86 -0.62
N ILE A 46 -5.16 7.81 -1.70
CA ILE A 46 -5.20 8.83 -2.76
C ILE A 46 -6.59 8.86 -3.42
N ILE A 47 -7.12 7.71 -3.80
CA ILE A 47 -8.44 7.61 -4.43
C ILE A 47 -9.51 8.20 -3.52
N PHE A 48 -9.44 7.89 -2.22
CA PHE A 48 -10.36 8.44 -1.23
C PHE A 48 -10.22 9.97 -1.12
N LEU A 49 -9.00 10.51 -0.98
CA LEU A 49 -8.81 11.96 -0.85
C LEU A 49 -9.27 12.74 -2.08
N ILE A 50 -9.14 12.17 -3.29
CA ILE A 50 -9.65 12.80 -4.51
C ILE A 50 -11.19 12.85 -4.51
N GLU A 51 -11.89 11.85 -3.97
CA GLU A 51 -13.37 11.88 -3.90
C GLU A 51 -13.89 12.97 -2.95
N PHE A 52 -13.11 13.35 -1.95
CA PHE A 52 -13.49 14.36 -0.96
C PHE A 52 -12.80 15.73 -1.18
N ASP A 53 -12.05 15.90 -2.27
CA ASP A 53 -11.29 17.12 -2.59
C ASP A 53 -10.42 17.63 -1.40
N TYR A 54 -9.85 16.72 -0.62
CA TYR A 54 -8.98 17.05 0.51
C TYR A 54 -7.51 17.22 0.11
N ASP A 55 -6.78 18.02 0.89
CA ASP A 55 -5.35 18.26 0.67
C ASP A 55 -4.48 17.01 0.91
N TYR A 56 -3.45 16.84 0.08
CA TYR A 56 -2.51 15.71 0.09
C TYR A 56 -1.53 15.68 1.28
N PHE A 57 -1.67 16.56 2.27
CA PHE A 57 -0.75 16.62 3.42
C PHE A 57 -0.72 15.33 4.24
N PHE A 58 -1.87 14.67 4.39
CA PHE A 58 -1.95 13.39 5.08
C PHE A 58 -1.16 12.28 4.36
N LEU A 59 -1.16 12.29 3.03
CA LEU A 59 -0.43 11.32 2.21
C LEU A 59 1.07 11.45 2.35
N PHE A 60 1.59 12.69 2.41
CA PHE A 60 3.02 12.90 2.63
C PHE A 60 3.47 12.31 3.96
N PHE A 61 2.72 12.55 5.05
CA PHE A 61 3.02 11.96 6.35
C PHE A 61 2.98 10.43 6.33
N PHE A 62 1.94 9.84 5.74
CA PHE A 62 1.83 8.38 5.59
C PHE A 62 3.04 7.79 4.87
N TRP A 63 3.50 8.45 3.80
CA TRP A 63 4.61 7.98 3.00
C TRP A 63 5.93 7.99 3.78
N PHE A 64 6.21 9.05 4.55
CA PHE A 64 7.40 9.11 5.41
C PHE A 64 7.40 8.00 6.48
N PHE A 65 6.28 7.79 7.17
CA PHE A 65 6.17 6.72 8.17
C PHE A 65 6.42 5.34 7.57
N SER A 66 5.90 5.08 6.36
CA SER A 66 6.12 3.78 5.71
C SER A 66 7.57 3.51 5.30
N VAL A 67 8.31 4.54 4.89
CA VAL A 67 9.74 4.38 4.56
C VAL A 67 10.57 4.12 5.82
N CYS A 68 10.17 4.73 6.95
CA CYS A 68 10.84 4.50 8.23
C CYS A 68 10.67 3.07 8.75
N GLU A 69 9.52 2.42 8.52
CA GLU A 69 9.34 0.99 8.86
C GLU A 69 10.20 0.06 8.00
N GLY A 70 10.53 0.44 6.75
CA GLY A 70 11.41 -0.36 5.87
C GLY A 70 12.90 -0.28 6.24
N ALA A 71 13.31 0.70 7.05
CA ALA A 71 14.70 0.87 7.48
C ALA A 71 15.03 0.16 8.81
N LEU A 72 14.02 -0.33 9.54
CA LEU A 72 14.15 -1.00 10.83
C LEU A 72 14.26 -2.53 10.68
#